data_AF-A0A8T3U7U1-F1
#
_entry.id   AF-A0A8T3U7U1-F1
#
_cell.length_a   1.000
_cell.length_b   1.000
_cell.length_c   1.000
_cell.angle_alpha   90.00
_cell.angle_beta   90.00
_cell.angle_gamma   90.00
#
_symmetry.space_group_name_H-M   'P 1'
#
loop_
_entity.id
_entity.type
_entity.pdbx_description
1 polymer ?
#
loop_
_entity_poly.entity_id
_entity_poly.type
_entity_poly.pdbx_seq_one_letter_code
_entity_poly.pdbx_strand_id
1 'polypeptide(L)'
;MASEKTKLTKEKIIEIVTNDYGLLGTIEINYINRGTANIFKITVDGKNYILKEFNSERTLKYIEKEINIINYLSTKGILVPRYVVLKNGKYYTNIENRIIIMQEFVEGEILEDNSAEYDQ
;
A
#
# COMPACT_ATOMS: atom_id res chain seq x y z
N MET A 1 -12.11 -1.49 9.22
CA MET A 1 -11.16 -2.35 9.97
C MET A 1 -10.88 -3.56 9.10
N ALA A 2 -9.62 -3.98 9.01
CA ALA A 2 -9.22 -5.12 8.18
C ALA A 2 -10.08 -6.36 8.48
N SER A 3 -10.46 -7.09 7.43
CA SER A 3 -11.36 -8.25 7.54
C SER A 3 -10.68 -9.44 8.23
N GLU A 4 -9.35 -9.51 8.21
CA GLU A 4 -8.58 -10.56 8.86
C GLU A 4 -7.36 -9.94 9.57
N LYS A 5 -6.96 -10.55 10.69
CA LYS A 5 -5.76 -10.13 11.42
C LYS A 5 -4.52 -10.26 10.54
N THR A 6 -3.64 -9.27 10.62
CA THR A 6 -2.34 -9.29 9.93
C THR A 6 -1.52 -10.52 10.27
N LYS A 7 -0.88 -11.11 9.26
CA LYS A 7 0.16 -12.14 9.42
C LYS A 7 1.57 -11.58 9.41
N LEU A 8 1.69 -10.27 9.14
CA LEU A 8 2.94 -9.53 9.15
C LEU A 8 3.27 -9.03 10.56
N THR A 9 4.45 -9.40 11.03
CA THR A 9 5.10 -8.75 12.18
C THR A 9 5.92 -7.56 11.69
N LYS A 10 6.40 -6.73 12.62
CA LYS A 10 7.25 -5.58 12.28
C LYS A 10 8.52 -6.02 11.54
N GLU A 11 9.12 -7.13 11.98
CA GLU A 11 10.33 -7.72 11.41
C GLU A 11 10.08 -8.19 9.97
N LYS A 12 8.98 -8.91 9.73
CA LYS A 12 8.58 -9.33 8.36
C LYS A 12 8.37 -8.12 7.45
N ILE A 13 7.75 -7.04 7.93
CA ILE A 13 7.57 -5.83 7.13
C ILE A 13 8.93 -5.21 6.78
N ILE A 14 9.85 -5.12 7.73
CA ILE A 14 11.21 -4.64 7.47
C ILE A 14 11.92 -5.52 6.44
N GLU A 15 11.81 -6.85 6.56
CA GLU A 15 12.37 -7.79 5.59
C GLU A 15 11.79 -7.60 4.18
N ILE A 16 10.47 -7.44 4.04
CA ILE A 16 9.84 -7.19 2.74
C ILE A 16 10.35 -5.88 2.13
N VAL A 17 10.36 -4.79 2.93
CA VAL A 17 10.77 -3.46 2.48
C VAL A 17 12.24 -3.44 2.04
N THR A 18 13.12 -4.12 2.80
CA THR A 18 14.55 -4.16 2.52
C THR A 18 14.91 -5.18 1.44
N ASN A 19 14.45 -6.42 1.55
CA ASN A 19 14.89 -7.53 0.68
C ASN A 19 14.09 -7.59 -0.62
N ASP A 20 12.77 -7.41 -0.57
CA ASP A 20 11.93 -7.55 -1.76
C ASP A 20 11.84 -6.25 -2.55
N TYR A 21 11.69 -5.10 -1.86
CA TYR A 21 11.63 -3.78 -2.51
C TYR A 21 12.99 -3.08 -2.63
N GLY A 22 14.03 -3.51 -1.90
CA GLY A 22 15.35 -2.90 -1.99
C GLY A 22 15.47 -1.52 -1.35
N LEU A 23 14.54 -1.15 -0.47
CA LEU A 23 14.55 0.13 0.23
C LEU A 23 15.35 -0.01 1.53
N LEU A 24 16.51 0.64 1.58
CA LEU A 24 17.39 0.68 2.74
C LEU A 24 17.26 2.03 3.44
N GLY A 25 17.46 2.05 4.76
CA GLY A 25 17.37 3.27 5.56
C GLY A 25 16.70 3.02 6.90
N THR A 26 16.34 4.11 7.57
CA THR A 26 15.53 4.08 8.79
C THR A 26 14.07 3.85 8.39
N ILE A 27 13.48 2.76 8.90
CA ILE A 27 12.14 2.32 8.54
C ILE A 27 11.18 2.54 9.71
N GLU A 28 10.17 3.37 9.50
CA GLU A 28 9.04 3.55 10.41
C GLU A 28 7.80 2.87 9.85
N ILE A 29 7.02 2.24 10.73
CA ILE A 29 5.85 1.45 10.35
C ILE A 29 4.67 1.91 11.22
N ASN A 30 3.63 2.43 10.57
CA ASN A 30 2.41 2.89 11.21
C ASN A 30 1.20 2.15 10.63
N TYR A 31 0.45 1.44 11.47
CA TYR A 31 -0.77 0.77 11.03
C TYR A 31 -1.91 1.77 10.80
N ILE A 32 -2.63 1.64 9.68
CA ILE A 32 -3.79 2.45 9.35
C ILE A 32 -5.04 1.59 9.46
N ASN A 33 -5.93 1.94 10.41
CA ASN A 33 -7.18 1.22 10.62
C ASN A 33 -8.29 1.70 9.65
N ARG A 34 -8.10 1.48 8.35
CA ARG A 34 -9.11 1.79 7.31
C ARG A 34 -9.18 0.67 6.26
N GLY A 35 -10.34 0.52 5.62
CA GLY A 35 -10.57 -0.50 4.59
C GLY A 35 -10.69 -1.93 5.12
N THR A 36 -10.64 -2.89 4.20
CA THR A 36 -10.77 -4.36 4.43
C THR A 36 -9.45 -5.12 4.41
N ALA A 37 -8.38 -4.51 3.87
CA ALA A 37 -7.01 -5.02 3.93
C ALA A 37 -6.29 -4.51 5.19
N ASN A 38 -5.22 -5.17 5.60
CA ASN A 38 -4.29 -4.59 6.57
C ASN A 38 -3.43 -3.56 5.84
N ILE A 39 -3.44 -2.32 6.30
CA ILE A 39 -2.76 -1.20 5.66
C ILE A 39 -1.70 -0.63 6.60
N PHE A 40 -0.50 -0.44 6.09
CA PHE A 40 0.62 0.13 6.83
C PHE A 40 1.18 1.31 6.05
N LYS A 41 1.34 2.46 6.71
CA LYS A 41 2.20 3.53 6.23
C LYS A 41 3.65 3.18 6.58
N ILE A 42 4.48 3.10 5.56
CA ILE A 42 5.91 2.82 5.68
C ILE A 42 6.67 4.11 5.35
N THR A 43 7.52 4.57 6.25
CA THR A 43 8.42 5.69 6.00
C THR A 43 9.84 5.14 5.89
N VAL A 44 10.53 5.40 4.79
CA VAL A 44 11.96 5.06 4.61
C VAL A 44 12.72 6.34 4.34
N ASP A 45 13.59 6.74 5.28
CA ASP A 45 14.37 8.00 5.20
C ASP A 45 13.52 9.22 4.79
N GLY A 46 12.33 9.34 5.39
CA GLY A 46 11.38 10.43 5.13
C GLY A 46 10.47 10.25 3.91
N LYS A 47 10.70 9.25 3.05
CA LYS A 47 9.78 8.94 1.93
C LYS A 47 8.68 7.99 2.37
N ASN A 48 7.43 8.39 2.11
CA ASN A 48 6.23 7.67 2.52
C ASN A 48 5.72 6.68 1.46
N TYR A 49 5.27 5.52 1.93
CA TYR A 49 4.65 4.46 1.13
C TYR A 49 3.44 3.88 1.87
N ILE A 50 2.57 3.20 1.12
CA ILE A 50 1.48 2.41 1.64
C ILE A 50 1.70 0.95 1.27
N LEU A 51 1.90 0.10 2.27
CA LEU A 51 1.96 -1.34 2.14
C LEU A 51 0.60 -1.95 2.51
N LYS A 52 0.06 -2.78 1.61
CA LYS A 52 -1.24 -3.45 1.77
C LYS A 52 -1.03 -4.95 1.83
N GLU A 53 -1.55 -5.59 2.87
CA GLU A 53 -1.68 -7.04 2.98
C GLU A 53 -3.16 -7.39 2.82
N PHE A 54 -3.49 -8.08 1.74
CA PHE A 54 -4.88 -8.44 1.44
C PHE A 54 -5.36 -9.67 2.19
N ASN A 55 -6.67 -9.73 2.40
CA ASN A 55 -7.37 -10.89 2.92
C ASN A 55 -7.21 -12.12 2.00
N SER A 56 -7.59 -13.29 2.48
CA SER A 56 -7.22 -14.60 1.89
C SER A 56 -8.09 -14.92 0.68
N GLU A 57 -9.26 -14.29 0.62
CA GLU A 57 -10.21 -14.36 -0.48
C GLU A 57 -9.75 -13.52 -1.68
N ARG A 58 -8.85 -12.55 -1.47
CA ARG A 58 -8.37 -11.69 -2.56
C ARG A 58 -7.44 -12.48 -3.48
N THR A 59 -7.87 -12.65 -4.72
CA THR A 59 -7.09 -13.37 -5.73
C THR A 59 -6.13 -12.46 -6.48
N LEU A 60 -5.06 -13.06 -7.00
CA LEU A 60 -4.07 -12.35 -7.81
C LEU A 60 -4.68 -11.67 -9.03
N LYS A 61 -5.66 -12.32 -9.68
CA LYS A 61 -6.38 -11.77 -10.84
C LYS A 61 -7.00 -10.40 -10.55
N TYR A 62 -7.55 -10.20 -9.35
CA TYR A 62 -8.11 -8.90 -8.96
C TYR A 62 -7.03 -7.84 -8.74
N ILE A 63 -5.89 -8.23 -8.17
CA ILE A 63 -4.76 -7.35 -7.93
C ILE A 63 -4.12 -6.91 -9.25
N GLU A 64 -3.88 -7.85 -10.18
CA GLU A 64 -3.36 -7.54 -11.50
C GLU A 64 -4.31 -6.64 -12.30
N LYS A 65 -5.63 -6.88 -12.19
CA LYS A 65 -6.63 -5.99 -12.81
C LYS A 65 -6.55 -4.56 -12.25
N GLU A 66 -6.42 -4.42 -10.93
CA GLU A 66 -6.27 -3.11 -10.26
C GLU A 66 -5.02 -2.38 -10.75
N ILE A 67 -3.86 -3.05 -10.74
CA ILE A 67 -2.59 -2.49 -11.22
C ILE A 67 -2.68 -2.07 -12.70
N ASN A 68 -3.27 -2.91 -13.55
CA ASN A 68 -3.42 -2.62 -14.97
C ASN A 68 -4.30 -1.38 -15.22
N ILE A 69 -5.40 -1.23 -14.47
CA ILE A 69 -6.27 -0.05 -14.57
C ILE A 69 -5.51 1.20 -14.13
N ILE A 70 -4.83 1.15 -12.99
CA ILE A 70 -4.06 2.29 -12.47
C ILE A 70 -2.94 2.69 -13.43
N ASN A 71 -2.19 1.73 -13.96
CA ASN A 71 -1.15 1.99 -14.96
C ASN A 71 -1.75 2.63 -16.21
N TYR A 72 -2.89 2.13 -16.71
CA TYR A 72 -3.58 2.73 -17.86
C TYR A 72 -4.02 4.17 -17.58
N LEU A 73 -4.64 4.45 -16.43
CA LEU A 73 -5.05 5.80 -16.04
C LEU A 73 -3.86 6.76 -15.94
N SER A 74 -2.72 6.28 -15.41
CA SER A 74 -1.47 7.05 -15.37
C SER A 74 -1.00 7.45 -16.78
N THR A 75 -1.11 6.55 -17.78
CA THR A 75 -0.77 6.90 -19.18
C THR A 75 -1.67 7.98 -19.79
N LYS A 76 -2.84 8.25 -19.17
CA LYS A 76 -3.77 9.31 -19.57
C LYS A 76 -3.55 10.62 -18.81
N GLY A 77 -2.50 10.71 -18.00
CA GLY A 77 -2.19 11.90 -17.20
C GLY A 77 -3.08 12.08 -15.97
N ILE A 78 -3.85 11.06 -15.59
CA ILE A 78 -4.66 11.09 -14.38
C ILE A 78 -3.75 10.83 -13.18
N LEU A 79 -3.86 11.68 -12.15
CA LEU A 79 -3.12 11.52 -10.90
C LEU A 79 -3.67 10.31 -10.13
N VAL A 80 -2.89 9.24 -10.10
CA VAL A 80 -3.21 8.00 -9.40
C VAL A 80 -1.98 7.52 -8.62
N PRO A 81 -2.15 6.74 -7.54
CA PRO A 81 -1.01 6.16 -6.82
C PRO A 81 -0.16 5.29 -7.75
N ARG A 82 1.16 5.34 -7.61
CA ARG A 82 2.09 4.47 -8.34
C ARG A 82 2.44 3.24 -7.52
N TYR A 83 2.28 2.05 -8.08
CA TYR A 83 2.75 0.82 -7.44
C TYR A 83 4.26 0.68 -7.55
N VAL A 84 4.88 0.31 -6.43
CA VAL A 84 6.32 0.06 -6.35
C VAL A 84 6.58 -1.36 -6.86
N VAL A 85 7.58 -1.50 -7.73
CA VAL A 85 8.00 -2.80 -8.27
C VAL A 85 9.00 -3.42 -7.31
N LEU A 86 8.87 -4.72 -7.05
CA LEU A 86 9.86 -5.52 -6.35
C LEU A 86 11.15 -5.63 -7.18
N LYS A 87 12.26 -5.98 -6.54
CA LYS A 87 13.55 -6.24 -7.22
C LYS A 87 13.47 -7.31 -8.31
N ASN A 88 12.51 -8.23 -8.21
CA ASN A 88 12.29 -9.28 -9.21
C ASN A 88 11.39 -8.85 -10.39
N GLY A 89 10.98 -7.59 -10.47
CA GLY A 89 10.15 -7.05 -11.54
C GLY A 89 8.64 -7.25 -11.37
N LYS A 90 8.19 -7.94 -10.31
CA LYS A 90 6.76 -8.11 -9.99
C LYS A 90 6.26 -6.98 -9.09
N TYR A 91 4.95 -6.82 -9.01
CA TYR A 91 4.30 -5.83 -8.13
C TYR A 91 3.85 -6.40 -6.78
N TYR A 92 3.97 -7.71 -6.58
CA TYR A 92 3.45 -8.38 -5.39
C TYR A 92 4.37 -9.50 -4.91
N THR A 93 4.34 -9.72 -3.60
CA THR A 93 4.89 -10.90 -2.93
C THR A 93 3.77 -11.66 -2.22
N ASN A 94 4.01 -12.92 -1.86
CA ASN A 94 3.03 -13.75 -1.15
C ASN A 94 3.64 -14.25 0.16
N ILE A 95 2.95 -14.01 1.27
CA ILE A 95 3.34 -14.52 2.58
C ILE A 95 2.13 -15.21 3.20
N GLU A 96 2.27 -16.50 3.49
CA GLU A 96 1.21 -17.29 4.15
C GLU A 96 -0.17 -17.13 3.48
N ASN A 97 -0.21 -17.18 2.15
CA ASN A 97 -1.39 -16.98 1.30
C ASN A 97 -1.99 -15.56 1.33
N ARG A 98 -1.22 -14.57 1.80
CA ARG A 98 -1.56 -13.15 1.73
C ARG A 98 -0.81 -12.51 0.58
N ILE A 99 -1.54 -11.82 -0.30
CA ILE A 99 -0.90 -11.00 -1.33
C ILE A 99 -0.51 -9.66 -0.71
N ILE A 100 0.73 -9.25 -0.93
CA ILE A 100 1.27 -8.00 -0.40
C ILE A 100 1.75 -7.14 -1.56
N ILE A 101 1.29 -5.88 -1.58
CA ILE A 101 1.71 -4.88 -2.57
C ILE A 101 2.06 -3.57 -1.87
N MET A 102 2.86 -2.74 -2.52
CA MET A 102 3.22 -1.42 -2.03
C MET A 102 2.97 -0.37 -3.11
N GLN A 103 2.51 0.80 -2.69
CA GLN A 103 2.33 1.97 -3.54
C GLN A 103 2.99 3.19 -2.89
N GLU A 104 3.33 4.19 -3.70
CA GLU A 104 3.72 5.49 -3.19
C GLU A 104 2.56 6.13 -2.42
N PHE A 105 2.90 6.83 -1.33
CA PHE A 105 1.93 7.65 -0.62
C PHE A 105 1.56 8.86 -1.49
N VAL A 106 0.27 9.19 -1.53
CA VAL A 106 -0.21 10.39 -2.21
C VAL A 106 -0.34 11.47 -1.16
N GLU A 107 0.48 12.51 -1.27
CA GLU A 107 0.42 13.68 -0.40
C GLU A 107 -0.87 14.47 -0.66
N GLY A 108 -1.45 15.01 0.41
CA GLY A 108 -2.69 15.77 0.35
C GLY A 108 -3.49 15.66 1.64
N GLU A 109 -4.65 16.30 1.64
CA GLU A 109 -5.56 16.33 2.78
C GLU A 109 -6.78 15.44 2.52
N ILE A 110 -7.18 14.69 3.55
CA ILE A 110 -8.43 13.94 3.53
C ILE A 110 -9.53 14.90 3.99
N LEU A 111 -10.49 15.20 3.12
CA LEU A 111 -11.69 15.92 3.51
C LEU A 111 -12.54 14.97 4.36
N GLU A 112 -12.71 15.31 5.63
CA GLU A 112 -13.60 14.58 6.53
C GLU A 112 -15.05 14.97 6.25
N ASP A 113 -15.98 14.04 6.47
CA ASP A 113 -17.40 14.29 6.25
C ASP A 113 -17.87 15.47 7.13
N ASN A 114 -18.70 16.37 6.57
CA ASN A 114 -19.23 17.56 7.24
C ASN A 114 -18.18 18.57 7.75
N SER A 115 -16.98 18.61 7.15
CA SER A 115 -15.91 19.59 7.46
C SER A 115 -16.08 20.94 6.76
N ALA A 116 -17.19 21.17 6.06
CA ALA A 116 -17.47 22.46 5.43
C ALA A 116 -17.91 23.48 6.49
N GLU A 117 -17.08 24.47 6.77
CA GLU A 117 -17.50 25.69 7.45
C GLU A 117 -18.21 26.58 6.43
N TYR A 118 -19.52 26.81 6.63
CA TYR A 118 -20.26 27.82 5.88
C TYR A 118 -20.10 29.14 6.62
N ASP A 119 -19.30 30.06 6.10
CA ASP A 119 -19.28 31.45 6.57
C ASP A 119 -20.65 32.09 6.29
N GLN A 120 -21.34 32.53 7.35
CA GLN A 120 -22.58 33.32 7.25
C GLN A 120 -22.31 34.82 7.15
#